data_AF-A0A4Y2W790-F1
#
_entry.id   AF-A0A4Y2W790-F1
#
_cell.length_a   1.000
_cell.length_b   1.000
_cell.length_c   1.000
_cell.angle_alpha   90.00
_cell.angle_beta   90.00
_cell.angle_gamma   90.00
#
_symmetry.space_group_name_H-M   'P 1'
#
loop_
_entity.id
_entity.type
_entity.pdbx_description
1 polymer ?
#
loop_
_entity_poly.entity_id
_entity_poly.type
_entity_poly.pdbx_seq_one_letter_code
_entity_poly.pdbx_strand_id
1 'polypeptide(L)'
;MPNKRQFRTDAKRGRYRIKNPDTGILVFECHFFASFANCVILKMTSPSEKTNCVGWYFESKSIVKVQRNFHTKFNKPPPSRNSILSWHKKFLETGSVLDKPRSGRPSTSDSDVERIREVLLVLLRNEQDRLPLN
;
A
#
# COMPACT_ATOMS: atom_id res chain seq x y z
N MET A 1 -11.68 27.13 22.00
CA MET A 1 -11.22 26.04 21.10
C MET A 1 -11.27 26.52 19.66
N PRO A 2 -10.20 26.34 18.85
CA PRO A 2 -10.18 26.86 17.48
C PRO A 2 -11.09 26.07 16.54
N ASN A 3 -11.77 26.77 15.62
CA ASN A 3 -12.69 26.23 14.62
C ASN A 3 -11.96 25.33 13.60
N LYS A 4 -12.64 24.29 13.08
CA LYS A 4 -12.17 23.34 12.03
C LYS A 4 -11.49 24.00 10.82
N ARG A 5 -11.86 25.24 10.46
CA ARG A 5 -11.21 26.00 9.37
C ARG A 5 -9.78 26.42 9.72
N GLN A 6 -9.55 26.81 10.98
CA GLN A 6 -8.24 27.25 11.49
C GLN A 6 -7.22 26.09 11.49
N PHE A 7 -7.66 24.90 11.89
CA PHE A 7 -6.85 23.68 11.86
C PHE A 7 -6.29 23.37 10.46
N ARG A 8 -7.10 23.59 9.41
CA ARG A 8 -6.71 23.31 8.03
C ARG A 8 -5.68 24.31 7.50
N THR A 9 -5.72 25.55 7.97
CA THR A 9 -4.77 26.61 7.59
C THR A 9 -3.43 26.46 8.31
N ASP A 10 -3.42 26.00 9.56
CA ASP A 10 -2.19 25.87 10.35
C ASP A 10 -1.38 24.61 9.98
N ALA A 11 -2.06 23.55 9.52
CA ALA A 11 -1.42 22.36 8.96
C ALA A 11 -0.58 22.65 7.69
N LYS A 12 -0.95 23.67 6.90
CA LYS A 12 -0.19 24.08 5.71
C LYS A 12 1.06 24.91 6.02
N ARG A 13 1.17 25.47 7.22
CA ARG A 13 2.26 26.40 7.58
C ARG A 13 3.40 25.75 8.39
N GLY A 14 3.36 24.44 8.63
CA GLY A 14 4.49 23.70 9.23
C GLY A 14 4.94 24.23 10.60
N ARG A 15 4.07 24.94 11.32
CA ARG A 15 4.42 25.57 12.60
C ARG A 15 3.75 24.85 13.76
N TYR A 16 4.26 23.67 14.11
CA TYR A 16 4.10 23.15 15.47
C TYR A 16 5.48 22.88 16.05
N ARG A 17 6.08 23.97 16.55
CA ARG A 17 7.25 23.96 17.42
C ARG A 17 6.78 23.44 18.78
N ILE A 18 7.31 22.29 19.17
CA ILE A 18 7.06 21.60 20.44
C ILE A 18 7.35 22.57 21.59
N LYS A 19 6.36 22.82 22.45
CA LYS A 19 6.55 23.52 23.72
C LYS A 19 6.07 22.61 24.86
N ASN A 20 7.06 22.06 25.55
CA ASN A 20 7.09 21.60 26.95
C ASN A 20 6.24 20.38 27.39
N PRO A 21 6.73 19.64 28.43
CA PRO A 21 6.85 18.18 28.40
C PRO A 21 5.98 17.43 29.42
N ASP A 22 4.99 18.06 30.07
CA ASP A 22 4.43 17.49 31.31
C ASP A 22 2.94 17.09 31.24
N THR A 23 2.32 17.17 30.07
CA THR A 23 0.90 16.80 29.92
C THR A 23 0.61 16.16 28.57
N GLY A 24 0.42 14.84 28.58
CA GLY A 24 -0.44 14.16 27.61
C GLY A 24 0.26 13.54 26.40
N ILE A 25 1.24 12.65 26.63
CA ILE A 25 1.45 11.55 25.70
C ILE A 25 0.29 10.55 25.94
N LEU A 26 -0.28 10.00 24.86
CA LEU A 26 -1.22 8.87 24.82
C LEU A 26 -2.73 9.15 24.79
N VAL A 27 -3.21 9.99 23.88
CA VAL A 27 -4.53 9.71 23.27
C VAL A 27 -4.64 10.03 21.78
N PHE A 28 -3.71 10.81 21.20
CA PHE A 28 -3.83 11.26 19.80
C PHE A 28 -3.11 10.38 18.76
N GLU A 29 -2.40 9.33 19.18
CA GLU A 29 -1.68 8.42 18.28
C GLU A 29 -2.49 7.16 17.87
N CYS A 30 -3.46 6.72 18.68
CA CYS A 30 -4.17 5.45 18.38
C CYS A 30 -5.03 5.49 17.12
N HIS A 31 -5.62 6.64 16.75
CA HIS A 31 -6.42 6.72 15.53
C HIS A 31 -5.56 6.73 14.25
N PHE A 32 -4.33 7.26 14.32
CA PHE A 32 -3.44 7.32 13.16
C PHE A 32 -2.79 5.97 12.88
N PHE A 33 -2.25 5.31 13.91
CA PHE A 33 -1.67 3.97 13.78
C PHE A 33 -2.71 2.89 13.45
N ALA A 34 -3.92 2.95 14.02
CA ALA A 34 -4.98 2.00 13.68
C ALA A 34 -5.41 2.10 12.20
N SER A 35 -5.40 3.30 11.61
CA SER A 35 -5.70 3.47 10.18
C SER A 35 -4.63 2.82 9.30
N PHE A 36 -3.36 2.96 9.67
CA PHE A 36 -2.23 2.39 8.94
C PHE A 36 -2.19 0.86 9.07
N ALA A 37 -2.37 0.31 10.27
CA ALA A 37 -2.42 -1.13 10.51
C ALA A 37 -3.59 -1.79 9.76
N ASN A 38 -4.78 -1.17 9.76
CA ASN A 38 -5.92 -1.66 8.97
C ASN A 38 -5.62 -1.63 7.46
N CYS A 39 -4.97 -0.59 6.94
CA CYS A 39 -4.58 -0.48 5.54
C CYS A 39 -3.58 -1.58 5.11
N VAL A 40 -2.63 -1.93 5.99
CA VAL A 40 -1.64 -2.98 5.74
C VAL A 40 -2.25 -4.38 5.86
N ILE A 41 -3.15 -4.61 6.82
CA ILE A 41 -3.81 -5.91 7.03
C ILE A 41 -4.72 -6.28 5.83
N LEU A 42 -5.36 -5.31 5.19
CA LEU A 42 -6.15 -5.51 3.97
C LEU A 42 -5.34 -5.95 2.75
N LYS A 43 -4.02 -5.68 2.75
CA LYS A 43 -3.10 -6.15 1.72
C LYS A 43 -2.86 -7.67 1.81
N MET A 44 -3.15 -8.28 2.97
CA MET A 44 -2.96 -9.70 3.25
C MET A 44 -4.26 -10.53 3.13
N THR A 45 -5.38 -9.91 2.76
CA THR A 45 -6.65 -10.63 2.52
C THR A 45 -6.52 -11.47 1.25
N SER A 46 -6.75 -12.78 1.36
CA SER A 46 -6.64 -13.70 0.21
C SER A 46 -7.68 -13.36 -0.87
N PRO A 47 -7.43 -13.68 -2.16
CA PRO A 47 -8.43 -13.48 -3.22
C PRO A 47 -9.80 -14.10 -2.88
N SER A 48 -9.79 -15.30 -2.32
CA SER A 48 -11.01 -16.01 -1.91
C SER A 48 -11.75 -15.29 -0.78
N GLU A 49 -11.03 -14.74 0.19
CA GLU A 49 -11.61 -13.91 1.26
C GLU A 49 -12.27 -12.65 0.68
N LYS A 50 -11.63 -11.95 -0.27
CA LYS A 50 -12.20 -10.79 -0.97
C LYS A 50 -13.49 -11.16 -1.71
N THR A 51 -13.51 -12.29 -2.41
CA THR A 51 -14.70 -12.79 -3.12
C THR A 51 -15.86 -13.07 -2.17
N ASN A 52 -15.61 -13.69 -1.02
CA ASN A 52 -16.64 -13.91 0.01
C ASN A 52 -17.21 -12.57 0.51
N CYS A 53 -16.37 -11.57 0.78
CA CYS A 53 -16.83 -10.25 1.19
C CYS A 53 -17.73 -9.58 0.15
N VAL A 54 -17.35 -9.64 -1.12
CA VAL A 54 -18.16 -9.06 -2.21
C VAL A 54 -19.48 -9.81 -2.35
N GLY A 55 -19.49 -11.15 -2.25
CA GLY A 55 -20.72 -11.95 -2.29
C GLY A 55 -21.67 -11.64 -1.13
N TRP A 56 -21.18 -11.60 0.10
CA TRP A 56 -22.00 -11.21 1.25
C TRP A 56 -22.50 -9.77 1.16
N TYR A 57 -21.69 -8.85 0.62
CA TYR A 57 -22.11 -7.48 0.43
C TYR A 57 -23.16 -7.36 -0.68
N PHE A 58 -23.02 -8.14 -1.75
CA PHE A 58 -23.99 -8.18 -2.83
C PHE A 58 -25.38 -8.59 -2.33
N GLU A 59 -25.42 -9.65 -1.53
CA GLU A 59 -26.65 -10.21 -0.93
C GLU A 59 -27.27 -9.26 0.11
N SER A 60 -26.46 -8.80 1.07
CA SER A 60 -27.00 -8.12 2.25
C SER A 60 -27.03 -6.60 2.16
N LYS A 61 -26.26 -6.01 1.24
CA LYS A 61 -25.96 -4.56 1.16
C LYS A 61 -25.50 -3.94 2.49
N SER A 62 -25.02 -4.76 3.44
CA SER A 62 -24.68 -4.35 4.80
C SER A 62 -23.24 -4.64 5.14
N ILE A 63 -22.46 -3.57 5.34
CA ILE A 63 -21.05 -3.66 5.74
C ILE A 63 -20.89 -4.39 7.07
N VAL A 64 -21.76 -4.11 8.05
CA VAL A 64 -21.67 -4.72 9.39
C VAL A 64 -21.89 -6.22 9.30
N LYS A 65 -22.82 -6.68 8.45
CA LYS A 65 -23.06 -8.12 8.24
C LYS A 65 -21.87 -8.80 7.57
N VAL A 66 -21.25 -8.15 6.58
CA VAL A 66 -20.02 -8.63 5.94
C VAL A 66 -18.88 -8.76 6.96
N GLN A 67 -18.67 -7.76 7.81
CA GLN A 67 -17.61 -7.78 8.81
C GLN A 67 -17.83 -8.88 9.86
N ARG A 68 -19.07 -9.07 10.32
CA ARG A 68 -19.42 -10.18 11.23
C ARG A 68 -19.17 -11.54 10.59
N ASN A 69 -19.69 -11.76 9.38
CA ASN A 69 -19.49 -13.01 8.64
C ASN A 69 -18.00 -13.31 8.40
N PHE A 70 -17.20 -12.28 8.11
CA PHE A 70 -15.77 -12.40 7.93
C PHE A 70 -15.08 -12.85 9.23
N HIS A 71 -15.40 -12.19 10.34
CA HIS A 71 -14.85 -12.54 11.64
C HIS A 71 -15.23 -13.98 12.03
N THR A 72 -16.50 -14.38 11.85
CA THR A 72 -16.96 -15.74 12.16
C THR A 72 -16.32 -16.80 11.27
N LYS A 73 -16.16 -16.53 9.96
CA LYS A 73 -15.64 -17.53 9.00
C LYS A 73 -14.13 -17.68 9.05
N PHE A 74 -13.40 -16.59 9.22
CA PHE A 74 -11.94 -16.58 9.09
C PHE A 74 -11.20 -16.33 10.40
N ASN A 75 -11.90 -15.96 11.48
CA ASN A 75 -11.34 -15.61 12.78
C ASN A 75 -10.20 -14.56 12.68
N LYS A 76 -10.41 -13.56 11.81
CA LYS A 76 -9.47 -12.49 11.50
C LYS A 76 -10.14 -11.13 11.70
N PRO A 77 -9.36 -10.06 11.94
CA PRO A 77 -9.90 -8.70 11.97
C PRO A 77 -10.61 -8.39 10.66
N PRO A 78 -11.85 -7.88 10.70
CA PRO A 78 -12.64 -7.70 9.50
C PRO A 78 -12.10 -6.58 8.62
N PRO A 79 -12.31 -6.67 7.29
CA PRO A 79 -11.88 -5.62 6.38
C PRO A 79 -12.60 -4.30 6.64
N SER A 80 -11.94 -3.19 6.29
CA SER A 80 -12.52 -1.85 6.41
C SER A 80 -13.70 -1.66 5.45
N ARG A 81 -14.61 -0.73 5.81
CA ARG A 81 -15.72 -0.29 4.95
C ARG A 81 -15.26 0.10 3.55
N ASN A 82 -14.19 0.89 3.46
CA ASN A 82 -13.69 1.41 2.19
C ASN A 82 -13.18 0.29 1.28
N SER A 83 -12.56 -0.74 1.86
CA SER A 83 -12.06 -1.89 1.09
C SER A 83 -13.19 -2.75 0.56
N ILE A 84 -14.21 -3.04 1.39
CA ILE A 84 -15.38 -3.81 0.94
C ILE A 84 -16.06 -3.10 -0.24
N LEU A 85 -16.26 -1.78 -0.13
CA LEU A 85 -16.85 -0.99 -1.22
C LEU A 85 -15.95 -0.93 -2.46
N SER A 86 -14.64 -0.78 -2.28
CA SER A 86 -13.67 -0.77 -3.37
C SER A 86 -13.65 -2.09 -4.13
N TRP A 87 -13.66 -3.24 -3.43
CA TRP A 87 -13.74 -4.55 -4.07
C TRP A 87 -15.06 -4.76 -4.78
N HIS A 88 -16.18 -4.35 -4.18
CA HIS A 88 -17.49 -4.45 -4.83
C HIS A 88 -17.55 -3.61 -6.11
N LYS A 89 -17.08 -2.35 -6.06
CA LYS A 89 -16.99 -1.48 -7.23
C LYS A 89 -16.11 -2.09 -8.32
N LYS A 90 -14.90 -2.55 -7.97
CA LYS A 90 -13.98 -3.18 -8.92
C LYS A 90 -14.58 -4.42 -9.57
N PHE A 91 -15.32 -5.22 -8.80
CA PHE A 91 -16.03 -6.38 -9.30
C PHE A 91 -17.12 -6.00 -10.30
N LEU A 92 -17.89 -4.95 -10.04
CA LEU A 92 -18.89 -4.45 -11.01
C LEU A 92 -18.26 -3.89 -12.29
N GLU A 93 -17.10 -3.23 -12.19
CA GLU A 93 -16.42 -2.63 -13.35
C GLU A 93 -15.64 -3.63 -14.19
N THR A 94 -15.01 -4.62 -13.56
CA THR A 94 -14.01 -5.50 -14.21
C THR A 94 -14.33 -6.98 -14.11
N GLY A 95 -15.36 -7.37 -13.35
CA GLY A 95 -15.66 -8.77 -13.02
C GLY A 95 -14.66 -9.43 -12.06
N SER A 96 -13.67 -8.68 -11.55
CA SER A 96 -12.59 -9.23 -10.73
C SER A 96 -12.35 -8.43 -9.45
N VAL A 97 -12.03 -9.15 -8.38
CA VAL A 97 -11.60 -8.57 -7.09
C VAL A 97 -10.07 -8.52 -6.96
N LEU A 98 -9.34 -9.07 -7.93
CA LEU A 98 -7.89 -9.14 -7.90
C LEU A 98 -7.26 -7.74 -7.99
N ASP A 99 -6.08 -7.61 -7.39
CA ASP A 99 -5.30 -6.41 -7.56
C ASP A 99 -4.65 -6.44 -8.94
N LYS A 100 -4.66 -5.28 -9.60
CA LYS A 100 -3.96 -5.14 -10.87
C LYS A 100 -2.47 -5.39 -10.65
N PRO A 101 -1.76 -5.94 -11.64
CA PRO A 101 -0.31 -6.01 -11.60
C PRO A 101 0.24 -4.64 -11.24
N ARG A 102 1.12 -4.59 -10.23
CA ARG A 102 1.82 -3.35 -9.94
C ARG A 102 2.85 -3.16 -11.05
N SER A 103 2.76 -2.07 -11.79
CA SER A 103 3.90 -1.61 -12.58
C SER A 103 5.01 -1.32 -11.57
N GLY A 104 6.02 -2.19 -11.54
CA GLY A 104 7.19 -1.99 -10.70
C GLY A 104 7.98 -0.75 -11.15
N ARG A 105 9.15 -0.55 -10.55
CA ARG A 105 10.13 0.36 -11.12
C ARG A 105 10.40 -0.10 -12.56
N PRO A 106 10.35 0.79 -13.57
CA PRO A 106 10.69 0.43 -14.94
C PRO A 106 12.05 -0.27 -14.98
N SER A 107 12.14 -1.36 -15.72
CA SER A 107 13.42 -2.01 -16.00
C SER A 107 14.30 -1.04 -16.80
N THR A 108 15.61 -1.16 -16.62
CA THR A 108 16.60 -0.52 -17.50
C THR A 108 16.28 -0.89 -18.96
N SER A 109 16.37 0.08 -19.87
CA SER A 109 16.06 -0.13 -21.29
C SER A 109 17.05 -1.10 -21.93
N ASP A 110 16.62 -1.86 -22.94
CA ASP A 110 17.52 -2.77 -23.68
C ASP A 110 18.74 -2.02 -24.25
N SER A 111 18.54 -0.77 -24.69
CA SER A 111 19.64 0.09 -25.18
C SER A 111 20.69 0.40 -24.12
N ASP A 112 20.27 0.63 -22.87
CA ASP A 112 21.19 0.86 -21.77
C ASP A 112 21.90 -0.43 -21.36
N VAL A 113 21.20 -1.57 -21.42
CA VAL A 113 21.79 -2.90 -21.16
C VAL A 113 22.87 -3.21 -22.19
N GLU A 114 22.62 -3.01 -23.48
CA GLU A 114 23.62 -3.24 -24.53
C GLU A 114 24.80 -2.29 -24.40
N ARG A 115 24.56 -1.01 -24.09
CA ARG A 115 25.66 -0.07 -23.83
C ARG A 115 26.56 -0.54 -22.69
N ILE A 116 25.99 -1.07 -21.61
CA ILE A 116 26.77 -1.62 -20.49
C ILE A 116 27.55 -2.87 -20.93
N ARG A 117 26.93 -3.76 -21.72
CA ARG A 117 27.58 -4.96 -22.25
C ARG A 117 28.79 -4.62 -23.12
N GLU A 118 28.64 -3.68 -24.05
CA GLU A 118 29.73 -3.23 -24.92
C GLU A 118 30.89 -2.64 -24.14
N VAL A 119 30.60 -1.77 -23.15
CA VAL A 119 31.64 -1.21 -22.26
C VAL A 119 32.35 -2.32 -21.51
N LEU A 120 31.62 -3.32 -20.99
CA LEU A 120 32.21 -4.45 -20.29
C LEU A 120 33.13 -5.28 -21.21
N LEU A 121 32.72 -5.54 -22.46
CA LEU A 121 33.52 -6.28 -23.43
C LEU A 121 34.82 -5.54 -23.79
N VAL A 122 34.75 -4.21 -23.96
CA VAL A 122 35.94 -3.38 -24.22
C VAL A 122 36.89 -3.40 -23.03
N LEU A 123 36.37 -3.29 -21.80
CA LEU A 123 37.20 -3.33 -20.59
C LEU A 123 37.89 -4.68 -20.41
N LEU A 124 37.17 -5.79 -20.60
CA LEU A 124 37.74 -7.13 -20.49
C LEU A 124 38.84 -7.39 -21.54
N ARG A 125 38.62 -6.92 -22.77
CA ARG A 125 39.63 -7.02 -23.84
C ARG A 125 40.91 -6.24 -23.50
N ASN A 126 40.75 -5.01 -23.04
CA ASN A 126 41.86 -4.16 -22.61
C ASN A 126 42.62 -4.74 -21.41
N GLU A 127 41.98 -5.57 -20.59
CA GLU A 127 42.60 -6.27 -19.47
C GLU A 127 43.42 -7.49 -19.92
N GLN A 128 42.96 -8.24 -20.94
CA GLN A 128 43.73 -9.33 -21.55
C GLN A 128 45.01 -8.85 -22.24
N ASP A 129 44.97 -7.70 -22.92
CA ASP A 129 46.12 -7.11 -23.64
C ASP A 129 47.20 -6.53 -22.70
N ARG A 130 46.95 -6.51 -21.39
CA ARG A 130 47.89 -6.06 -20.34
C ARG A 130 48.69 -7.20 -19.70
N LEU A 131 48.43 -8.46 -20.05
CA LEU A 131 49.18 -9.60 -19.52
C LEU A 131 50.51 -9.75 -20.29
N PRO A 132 51.68 -9.76 -19.63
CA PRO A 132 52.96 -9.94 -20.31
C PRO A 132 53.00 -11.31 -20.99
N LEU A 133 53.40 -11.35 -22.26
CA LEU A 133 53.83 -12.59 -22.92
C LEU A 133 55.02 -13.14 -22.13
N ASN A 134 54.85 -14.32 -21.54
CA ASN A 134 55.96 -15.15 -21.05
C ASN A 134 56.81 -15.65 -22.23
#